data_AF-A0A964NHU0-F1
#
_entry.id   AF-A0A964NHU0-F1
#
_cell.length_a   1.000
_cell.length_b   1.000
_cell.length_c   1.000
_cell.angle_alpha   90.00
_cell.angle_beta   90.00
_cell.angle_gamma   90.00
#
_symmetry.space_group_name_H-M   'P 1'
#
loop_
_entity.id
_entity.type
_entity.pdbx_description
1 polymer ?
#
loop_
_entity_poly.entity_id
_entity_poly.type
_entity_poly.pdbx_seq_one_letter_code
_entity_poly.pdbx_strand_id
1 'polypeptide(L)'
;MTWKKMRAIFDRKTLRHNALALLAVACGCACEEPPPEPTDEPDADPCAVVSSTMGGERGLYACVIETGCAIPSCHGSRVASQGLDFGSLESTCRGLIDADARQSDLPRVSPFNPSESWLVHKLEGTSGASRMPPSTSEALPAAVVAAFRTWIEAGAACP
;
A
#
# COMPACT_ATOMS: atom_id res chain seq x y z
N MET A 1 39.32 10.29 12.62
CA MET A 1 38.28 9.87 11.66
C MET A 1 38.02 11.02 10.69
N THR A 2 38.45 10.88 9.42
CA THR A 2 38.48 11.99 8.45
C THR A 2 37.25 12.04 7.56
N TRP A 3 36.47 13.11 7.69
CA TRP A 3 35.48 13.58 6.70
C TRP A 3 36.23 14.18 5.50
N LYS A 4 35.95 13.71 4.27
CA LYS A 4 36.55 14.29 3.06
C LYS A 4 35.52 14.40 1.92
N LYS A 5 34.99 15.63 1.81
CA LYS A 5 34.69 16.45 0.60
C LYS A 5 33.71 15.85 -0.43
N MET A 6 32.47 16.33 -0.52
CA MET A 6 31.99 17.55 -1.22
C MET A 6 32.27 17.62 -2.74
N ARG A 7 31.19 17.42 -3.50
CA ARG A 7 30.60 18.24 -4.60
C ARG A 7 31.44 18.74 -5.80
N ALA A 8 30.73 18.69 -6.94
CA ALA A 8 30.91 19.39 -8.22
C ALA A 8 31.93 18.71 -9.18
N ILE A 9 31.79 18.69 -10.49
CA ILE A 9 31.33 19.70 -11.46
C ILE A 9 30.89 18.95 -12.75
N PHE A 10 29.71 19.25 -13.29
CA PHE A 10 29.32 18.88 -14.66
C PHE A 10 29.87 19.97 -15.60
N ASP A 11 30.93 19.68 -16.33
CA ASP A 11 31.47 20.57 -17.38
C ASP A 11 30.73 20.31 -18.70
N ARG A 12 30.03 21.35 -19.18
CA ARG A 12 29.45 21.42 -20.52
C ARG A 12 30.52 21.96 -21.47
N LYS A 13 31.06 21.10 -22.34
CA LYS A 13 31.78 21.55 -23.54
C LYS A 13 31.31 20.82 -24.80
N THR A 14 30.49 21.57 -25.53
CA THR A 14 30.27 21.54 -26.97
C THR A 14 31.46 21.04 -27.79
N LEU A 15 31.24 19.99 -28.60
CA LEU A 15 32.01 19.72 -29.80
C LEU A 15 31.05 19.60 -30.98
N ARG A 16 31.27 20.48 -31.94
CA ARG A 16 30.46 20.74 -33.12
C ARG A 16 31.12 20.09 -34.34
N HIS A 17 30.30 19.32 -35.06
CA HIS A 17 30.32 18.96 -36.49
C HIS A 17 31.55 18.24 -37.07
N ASN A 18 31.29 17.04 -37.61
CA ASN A 18 31.69 16.71 -38.98
C ASN A 18 30.63 15.79 -39.59
N ALA A 19 30.02 16.29 -40.66
CA ALA A 19 29.08 15.57 -41.49
C ALA A 19 29.83 14.72 -42.54
N LEU A 20 29.42 13.48 -42.72
CA LEU A 20 29.58 12.75 -43.98
C LEU A 20 28.49 11.67 -44.06
N ALA A 21 27.79 11.72 -45.18
CA ALA A 21 26.55 11.02 -45.49
C ALA A 21 26.75 9.52 -45.74
N LEU A 22 25.68 8.74 -45.54
CA LEU A 22 25.30 7.63 -46.41
C LEU A 22 23.82 7.30 -46.19
N LEU A 23 23.04 7.38 -47.28
CA LEU A 23 21.64 6.95 -47.37
C LEU A 23 21.54 5.44 -47.19
N ALA A 24 20.63 4.99 -46.34
CA ALA A 24 19.97 3.70 -46.46
C ALA A 24 18.48 3.91 -46.20
N VAL A 25 17.68 3.68 -47.25
CA VAL A 25 16.21 3.60 -47.21
C VAL A 25 15.83 2.23 -46.66
N ALA A 26 15.07 2.20 -45.58
CA ALA A 26 14.30 1.03 -45.16
C ALA A 26 13.01 1.48 -44.44
N CYS A 27 11.89 0.94 -44.92
CA CYS A 27 10.61 0.65 -44.24
C CYS A 27 10.49 1.18 -42.79
N GLY A 28 9.58 2.09 -42.47
CA GLY A 28 8.15 1.80 -42.44
C GLY A 28 7.76 1.19 -41.09
N CYS A 29 7.36 2.05 -40.14
CA CYS A 29 6.73 1.70 -38.86
C CYS A 29 7.55 0.86 -37.87
N ALA A 30 8.70 1.38 -37.44
CA ALA A 30 9.13 1.16 -36.05
C ALA A 30 8.60 2.35 -35.24
N CYS A 31 7.42 2.20 -34.63
CA CYS A 31 7.15 2.90 -33.38
C CYS A 31 8.17 2.36 -32.40
N GLU A 32 9.32 3.04 -32.33
CA GLU A 32 10.30 2.84 -31.28
C GLU A 32 9.52 3.10 -29.99
N GLU A 33 9.14 2.01 -29.32
CA GLU A 33 8.47 2.09 -28.04
C GLU A 33 9.40 2.91 -27.15
N PRO A 34 8.92 4.04 -26.59
CA PRO A 34 9.73 4.77 -25.62
C PRO A 34 10.15 3.76 -24.55
N PRO A 35 11.41 3.78 -24.09
CA PRO A 35 11.86 2.92 -23.01
C PRO A 35 10.82 3.03 -21.88
N PRO A 36 10.40 1.91 -21.27
CA PRO A 36 9.31 1.92 -20.30
C PRO A 36 9.58 3.05 -19.31
N GLU A 37 8.61 3.95 -19.14
CA GLU A 37 8.69 4.98 -18.11
C GLU A 37 9.05 4.29 -16.79
N PRO A 38 9.87 4.90 -15.92
CA PRO A 38 10.21 4.32 -14.63
C PRO A 38 8.91 4.11 -13.86
N THR A 39 8.37 2.89 -13.89
CA THR A 39 7.24 2.50 -13.08
C THR A 39 7.67 2.65 -11.63
N ASP A 40 7.00 3.53 -10.89
CA ASP A 40 6.91 3.51 -9.43
C ASP A 40 6.28 2.17 -8.98
N GLU A 41 6.93 1.03 -9.20
CA GLU A 41 6.50 -0.25 -8.60
C GLU A 41 7.65 -0.86 -7.78
N PRO A 42 8.00 -0.26 -6.64
CA PRO A 42 8.64 -1.01 -5.57
C PRO A 42 7.53 -1.66 -4.72
N ASP A 43 7.34 -2.98 -4.83
CA ASP A 43 6.63 -3.87 -3.88
C ASP A 43 5.11 -4.15 -4.03
N ALA A 44 4.63 -4.50 -5.24
CA ALA A 44 3.28 -5.08 -5.41
C ALA A 44 3.27 -6.62 -5.28
N ASP A 45 2.80 -7.16 -4.14
CA ASP A 45 1.94 -8.36 -4.03
C ASP A 45 1.42 -8.54 -2.57
N PRO A 46 0.31 -7.88 -2.15
CA PRO A 46 -0.45 -8.33 -0.96
C PRO A 46 -1.94 -8.61 -1.25
N CYS A 47 -2.35 -9.79 -1.73
CA CYS A 47 -1.59 -10.65 -2.61
C CYS A 47 -2.10 -10.42 -4.04
N ALA A 48 -1.21 -10.02 -4.95
CA ALA A 48 -1.46 -9.27 -6.19
C ALA A 48 -2.73 -8.42 -6.04
N VAL A 49 -2.68 -7.62 -4.97
CA VAL A 49 -3.66 -6.71 -4.39
C VAL A 49 -5.08 -7.27 -4.35
N VAL A 50 -5.32 -8.17 -3.38
CA VAL A 50 -6.62 -8.84 -3.17
C VAL A 50 -7.26 -9.28 -4.50
N SER A 51 -6.42 -9.82 -5.39
CA SER A 51 -6.56 -9.85 -6.86
C SER A 51 -7.94 -9.49 -7.41
N SER A 52 -8.09 -8.19 -7.65
CA SER A 52 -9.17 -7.56 -8.42
C SER A 52 -10.58 -7.72 -7.82
N THR A 53 -10.70 -7.41 -6.52
CA THR A 53 -11.94 -6.93 -5.86
C THR A 53 -13.17 -7.88 -5.88
N MET A 54 -12.95 -9.19 -5.76
CA MET A 54 -14.00 -10.17 -5.37
C MET A 54 -13.59 -11.12 -4.24
N GLY A 55 -12.40 -10.97 -3.66
CA GLY A 55 -11.92 -11.84 -2.58
C GLY A 55 -12.60 -11.65 -1.22
N GLY A 56 -13.35 -10.56 -1.05
CA GLY A 56 -14.05 -10.21 0.19
C GLY A 56 -13.12 -10.16 1.41
N GLU A 57 -13.70 -10.40 2.57
CA GLU A 57 -13.02 -10.48 3.86
C GLU A 57 -12.00 -11.62 3.94
N ARG A 58 -12.25 -12.74 3.26
CA ARG A 58 -11.34 -13.90 3.28
C ARG A 58 -10.02 -13.57 2.59
N GLY A 59 -10.09 -12.90 1.44
CA GLY A 59 -8.92 -12.44 0.72
C GLY A 59 -8.12 -11.41 1.52
N LEU A 60 -8.79 -10.40 2.08
CA LEU A 60 -8.14 -9.41 2.95
C LEU A 60 -7.50 -10.06 4.17
N TYR A 61 -8.19 -11.02 4.79
CA TYR A 61 -7.66 -11.73 5.95
C TYR A 61 -6.39 -12.50 5.60
N ALA A 62 -6.47 -13.42 4.64
CA ALA A 62 -5.36 -14.31 4.31
C ALA A 62 -4.14 -13.55 3.73
N CYS A 63 -4.38 -12.52 2.91
CA CYS A 63 -3.29 -11.87 2.18
C CYS A 63 -2.65 -10.70 2.94
N VAL A 64 -3.39 -10.05 3.84
CA VAL A 64 -2.95 -8.80 4.48
C VAL A 64 -3.01 -8.89 6.00
N ILE A 65 -4.17 -9.24 6.56
CA ILE A 65 -4.38 -9.17 8.01
C ILE A 65 -3.58 -10.25 8.73
N GLU A 66 -3.62 -11.50 8.28
CA GLU A 66 -2.95 -12.62 8.95
C GLU A 66 -1.42 -12.43 8.95
N THR A 67 -0.85 -11.99 7.83
CA THR A 67 0.60 -11.87 7.67
C THR A 67 1.15 -10.54 8.21
N GLY A 68 0.40 -9.45 8.06
CA GLY A 68 0.86 -8.10 8.36
C GLY A 68 0.29 -7.48 9.64
N CYS A 69 -0.81 -8.02 10.17
CA CYS A 69 -1.50 -7.45 11.32
C CYS A 69 -1.62 -8.43 12.49
N ALA A 70 -1.80 -9.73 12.25
CA ALA A 70 -1.94 -10.77 13.29
C ALA A 70 -0.61 -11.14 13.98
N ILE A 71 0.23 -10.14 14.22
CA ILE A 71 1.50 -10.27 14.89
C ILE A 71 1.21 -10.53 16.38
N PRO A 72 1.71 -11.63 16.99
CA PRO A 72 1.37 -11.99 18.37
C PRO A 72 1.70 -10.94 19.43
N SER A 73 2.63 -10.02 19.14
CA SER A 73 2.99 -8.90 20.01
C SER A 73 2.11 -7.65 19.83
N CYS A 74 1.23 -7.64 18.81
CA CYS A 74 0.42 -6.49 18.44
C CYS A 74 -1.07 -6.83 18.41
N HIS A 75 -1.54 -7.66 17.48
CA HIS A 75 -2.96 -7.99 17.30
C HIS A 75 -3.17 -9.49 17.11
N GLY A 76 -2.80 -10.29 18.10
CA GLY A 76 -3.07 -11.72 18.11
C GLY A 76 -3.77 -12.17 19.39
N SER A 77 -4.11 -13.46 19.45
CA SER A 77 -4.86 -14.04 20.57
C SER A 77 -4.20 -13.87 21.95
N ARG A 78 -2.88 -13.67 21.98
CA ARG A 78 -2.11 -13.39 23.21
C ARG A 78 -2.08 -11.91 23.58
N VAL A 79 -1.99 -11.04 22.58
CA VAL A 79 -1.94 -9.58 22.75
C VAL A 79 -2.89 -8.95 21.75
N ALA A 80 -4.04 -8.51 22.25
CA ALA A 80 -5.04 -7.81 21.47
C ALA A 80 -4.88 -6.30 21.69
N SER A 81 -3.90 -5.67 21.03
CA SER A 81 -3.69 -4.22 21.17
C SER A 81 -4.97 -3.47 20.82
N GLN A 82 -5.30 -2.49 21.67
CA GLN A 82 -6.57 -1.76 21.61
C GLN A 82 -7.82 -2.67 21.63
N GLY A 83 -7.72 -3.91 22.10
CA GLY A 83 -8.81 -4.87 22.14
C GLY A 83 -9.18 -5.42 20.76
N LEU A 84 -8.21 -5.59 19.88
CA LEU A 84 -8.38 -6.12 18.53
C LEU A 84 -7.46 -7.32 18.34
N ASP A 85 -8.07 -8.46 17.99
CA ASP A 85 -7.42 -9.75 17.78
C ASP A 85 -7.68 -10.22 16.35
N PHE A 86 -6.60 -10.48 15.60
CA PHE A 86 -6.63 -10.97 14.24
C PHE A 86 -6.18 -12.43 14.12
N GLY A 87 -6.17 -13.19 15.21
CA GLY A 87 -5.75 -14.59 15.22
C GLY A 87 -6.67 -15.55 14.44
N SER A 88 -7.86 -15.10 14.04
CA SER A 88 -8.75 -15.82 13.11
C SER A 88 -9.60 -14.83 12.29
N LEU A 89 -10.19 -15.33 11.21
CA LEU A 89 -11.16 -14.54 10.43
C LEU A 89 -12.38 -14.14 11.28
N GLU A 90 -12.87 -15.06 12.13
CA GLU A 90 -14.01 -14.79 13.01
C GLU A 90 -13.71 -13.69 14.03
N SER A 91 -12.55 -13.74 14.70
CA SER A 91 -12.16 -12.70 15.66
C SER A 91 -11.92 -11.36 14.98
N THR A 92 -11.40 -11.38 13.74
CA THR A 92 -11.24 -10.20 12.89
C THR A 92 -12.58 -9.55 12.58
N CYS A 93 -13.56 -10.32 12.10
CA CYS A 93 -14.90 -9.82 11.75
C CYS A 93 -15.60 -9.18 12.95
N ARG A 94 -15.69 -9.91 14.07
CA ARG A 94 -16.27 -9.41 15.33
C ARG A 94 -15.52 -8.20 15.88
N GLY A 95 -14.21 -8.15 15.66
CA GLY A 95 -13.35 -7.09 16.16
C GLY A 95 -13.41 -5.82 15.31
N LEU A 96 -13.77 -5.88 14.03
CA LEU A 96 -13.72 -4.74 13.13
C LEU A 96 -15.10 -4.12 12.86
N ILE A 97 -16.10 -4.93 12.54
CA ILE A 97 -17.37 -4.43 11.99
C ILE A 97 -18.25 -3.88 13.10
N ASP A 98 -18.65 -2.61 12.97
CA ASP A 98 -19.49 -1.86 13.94
C ASP A 98 -18.95 -1.85 15.39
N ALA A 99 -17.69 -2.27 15.59
CA ALA A 99 -17.05 -2.31 16.88
C ALA A 99 -16.39 -0.97 17.22
N ASP A 100 -16.51 -0.51 18.46
CA ASP A 100 -15.94 0.76 18.90
C ASP A 100 -14.41 0.83 18.71
N ALA A 101 -13.93 1.94 18.16
CA ALA A 101 -12.52 2.28 18.21
C ALA A 101 -12.18 2.83 19.60
N ARG A 102 -11.12 2.33 20.24
CA ARG A 102 -10.70 2.84 21.56
C ARG A 102 -10.04 4.22 21.54
N GLN A 103 -9.83 4.77 20.35
CA GLN A 103 -9.06 6.00 20.11
C GLN A 103 -9.83 7.02 19.26
N SER A 104 -11.12 6.78 18.99
CA SER A 104 -11.97 7.60 18.15
C SER A 104 -13.44 7.35 18.50
N ASP A 105 -14.30 8.32 18.21
CA ASP A 105 -15.76 8.15 18.30
C ASP A 105 -16.34 7.43 17.07
N LEU A 106 -15.52 7.18 16.04
CA LEU A 106 -15.89 6.37 14.88
C LEU A 106 -15.82 4.86 15.21
N PRO A 107 -16.67 4.02 14.60
CA PRO A 107 -16.45 2.57 14.63
C PRO A 107 -15.15 2.21 13.92
N ARG A 108 -14.57 1.05 14.27
CA ARG A 108 -13.38 0.50 13.60
C ARG A 108 -13.63 0.35 12.10
N VAL A 109 -14.77 -0.22 11.74
CA VAL A 109 -15.30 -0.26 10.37
C VAL A 109 -16.78 0.10 10.41
N SER A 110 -17.17 1.11 9.65
CA SER A 110 -18.57 1.46 9.34
C SER A 110 -18.92 0.90 7.96
N PRO A 111 -19.75 -0.16 7.85
CA PRO A 111 -20.19 -0.69 6.57
C PRO A 111 -20.74 0.41 5.64
N PHE A 112 -20.40 0.29 4.35
CA PHE A 112 -20.74 1.23 3.27
C PHE A 112 -20.09 2.63 3.39
N ASN A 113 -19.35 2.92 4.46
CA ASN A 113 -18.82 4.26 4.74
C ASN A 113 -17.31 4.21 5.11
N PRO A 114 -16.41 4.08 4.12
CA PRO A 114 -14.96 4.02 4.38
C PRO A 114 -14.41 5.29 5.02
N SER A 115 -14.99 6.47 4.75
CA SER A 115 -14.58 7.75 5.37
C SER A 115 -14.99 7.88 6.83
N GLU A 116 -16.00 7.12 7.27
CA GLU A 116 -16.45 7.06 8.68
C GLU A 116 -15.90 5.81 9.38
N SER A 117 -14.86 5.18 8.81
CA SER A 117 -14.23 3.98 9.34
C SER A 117 -12.85 4.30 9.91
N TRP A 118 -12.68 4.12 11.23
CA TRP A 118 -11.41 4.39 11.90
C TRP A 118 -10.23 3.62 11.32
N LEU A 119 -10.45 2.39 10.86
CA LEU A 119 -9.43 1.58 10.21
C LEU A 119 -8.75 2.34 9.05
N VAL A 120 -9.53 2.98 8.19
CA VAL A 120 -9.01 3.71 7.01
C VAL A 120 -8.10 4.86 7.46
N HIS A 121 -8.52 5.64 8.46
CA HIS A 121 -7.69 6.72 9.02
C HIS A 121 -6.38 6.22 9.65
N LYS A 122 -6.39 5.02 10.24
CA LYS A 122 -5.19 4.40 10.82
C LYS A 122 -4.23 3.91 9.74
N LEU A 123 -4.73 3.37 8.62
CA LEU A 123 -3.89 2.92 7.51
C LEU A 123 -3.29 4.10 6.73
N GLU A 124 -4.07 5.16 6.50
CA GLU A 124 -3.63 6.37 5.78
C GLU A 124 -2.79 7.32 6.65
N GLY A 125 -2.82 7.16 7.98
CA GLY A 125 -2.12 8.04 8.92
C GLY A 125 -2.80 9.39 9.13
N THR A 126 -4.06 9.53 8.74
CA THR A 126 -4.87 10.77 8.91
C THR A 126 -5.57 10.84 10.26
N SER A 127 -5.51 9.77 11.04
CA SER A 127 -6.18 9.62 12.34
C SER A 127 -5.77 10.59 13.46
N GLY A 128 -4.65 11.31 13.31
CA GLY A 128 -4.00 12.04 14.42
C GLY A 128 -3.35 11.13 15.48
N ALA A 129 -3.55 9.81 15.40
CA ALA A 129 -2.83 8.79 16.15
C ALA A 129 -1.74 8.13 15.28
N SER A 130 -0.95 7.23 15.86
CA SER A 130 0.07 6.46 15.11
C SER A 130 -0.56 5.69 13.94
N ARG A 131 0.03 5.78 12.75
CA ARG A 131 -0.35 4.98 11.57
C ARG A 131 -0.12 3.49 11.84
N MET A 132 -0.93 2.64 11.20
CA MET A 132 -0.77 1.19 11.21
C MET A 132 -0.25 0.69 9.85
N PRO A 133 0.68 -0.28 9.81
CA PRO A 133 1.43 -0.82 10.96
C PRO A 133 2.34 0.24 11.61
N PRO A 134 2.57 0.21 12.93
CA PRO A 134 3.35 1.23 13.63
C PRO A 134 4.85 0.89 13.65
N SER A 135 5.19 -0.36 13.34
CA SER A 135 6.55 -0.91 13.36
C SER A 135 7.35 -0.58 12.09
N THR A 136 6.71 0.00 11.07
CA THR A 136 7.35 0.36 9.80
C THR A 136 7.28 1.86 9.59
N SER A 137 8.40 2.46 9.18
CA SER A 137 8.40 3.85 8.69
C SER A 137 7.66 3.98 7.37
N GLU A 138 7.60 2.89 6.60
CA GLU A 138 6.89 2.77 5.35
C GLU A 138 5.38 2.58 5.55
N ALA A 139 4.60 3.24 4.71
CA ALA A 139 3.14 3.08 4.67
C ALA A 139 2.77 1.80 3.91
N LEU A 140 1.56 1.28 4.12
CA LEU A 140 1.05 0.23 3.25
C LEU A 140 0.95 0.75 1.80
N PRO A 141 1.16 -0.11 0.79
CA PRO A 141 0.93 0.26 -0.60
C PRO A 141 -0.48 0.83 -0.78
N ALA A 142 -0.61 1.90 -1.54
CA ALA A 142 -1.89 2.60 -1.72
C ALA A 142 -3.00 1.66 -2.22
N ALA A 143 -2.64 0.69 -3.07
CA ALA A 143 -3.57 -0.29 -3.61
C ALA A 143 -4.14 -1.24 -2.53
N VAL A 144 -3.37 -1.58 -1.48
CA VAL A 144 -3.87 -2.36 -0.34
C VAL A 144 -4.84 -1.53 0.50
N VAL A 145 -4.54 -0.26 0.72
CA VAL A 145 -5.47 0.63 1.43
C VAL A 145 -6.77 0.76 0.63
N ALA A 146 -6.68 0.91 -0.69
CA ALA A 146 -7.85 0.93 -1.57
C ALA A 146 -8.67 -0.37 -1.47
N ALA A 147 -8.05 -1.54 -1.35
CA ALA A 147 -8.73 -2.80 -1.14
C ALA A 147 -9.60 -2.84 0.13
N PHE A 148 -9.08 -2.32 1.25
CA PHE A 148 -9.88 -2.16 2.47
C PHE A 148 -11.06 -1.22 2.24
N ARG A 149 -10.83 -0.08 1.57
CA ARG A 149 -11.91 0.87 1.26
C ARG A 149 -13.00 0.21 0.42
N THR A 150 -12.65 -0.52 -0.64
CA THR A 150 -13.63 -1.22 -1.48
C THR A 150 -14.40 -2.30 -0.72
N TRP A 151 -13.76 -3.08 0.14
CA TRP A 151 -14.48 -4.04 0.99
C TRP A 151 -15.48 -3.36 1.93
N ILE A 152 -15.09 -2.22 2.51
CA ILE A 152 -15.99 -1.43 3.37
C ILE A 152 -17.15 -0.83 2.57
N GLU A 153 -16.87 -0.24 1.41
CA GLU A 153 -17.87 0.30 0.48
C GLU A 153 -18.88 -0.78 0.04
N ALA A 154 -18.43 -2.03 -0.12
CA ALA A 154 -19.27 -3.17 -0.42
C ALA A 154 -20.09 -3.70 0.78
N GLY A 155 -20.02 -3.03 1.94
CA GLY A 155 -20.78 -3.38 3.14
C GLY A 155 -20.01 -4.19 4.18
N ALA A 156 -18.68 -4.30 4.04
CA ALA A 156 -17.80 -4.99 4.98
C ALA A 156 -18.31 -6.39 5.36
N ALA A 157 -18.78 -7.16 4.37
CA ALA A 157 -19.36 -8.48 4.63
C ALA A 157 -18.38 -9.41 5.35
N CYS A 158 -18.93 -10.24 6.24
CA CYS A 158 -18.22 -11.31 6.94
C CYS A 158 -19.07 -12.59 6.94
N PRO A 159 -18.44 -13.78 7.04
CA PRO A 159 -19.12 -15.06 6.99
C PRO A 159 -19.92 -15.36 8.26
#